data_AF-A0A2H5Z7Z9-F1
#
_entry.id   AF-A0A2H5Z7Z9-F1
#
_cell.length_a   1.000
_cell.length_b   1.000
_cell.length_c   1.000
_cell.angle_alpha   90.00
_cell.angle_beta   90.00
_cell.angle_gamma   90.00
#
_symmetry.space_group_name_H-M   'P 1'
#
loop_
_entity.id
_entity.type
_entity.pdbx_description
1 polymer ?
#
loop_
_entity_poly.entity_id
_entity_poly.type
_entity_poly.pdbx_seq_one_letter_code
_entity_poly.pdbx_strand_id
1 'polypeptide(L)'
;MTARRAAVGGVHGAGRVTETRSQHVRASADTPAIPPEHVAHRQAFEAFVLEHAEPRHRDVLRFLYERWHEYNERFFTGQLVVPYILLAEPKMPSALGDCAPVSGFGARSQIRIRPSIVFGGHPLVRSGAAFAEGRLRFAADVLLHEMVHQYHQEVTGVTEDSYSGHGPVFRDECNRIGALLGLPPVRTCKARGRDRDLPSCSHWPHNVRPPDYYLGAVVERSRRRLELSAATIAAALAADAELRLAVARKRAERGIAWPDVSELARTHIERGVES
;
A
#
# COMPACT_ATOMS: atom_id res chain seq x y z
N MET A 1 -30.36 62.54 -41.45
CA MET A 1 -30.47 61.55 -40.36
C MET A 1 -29.54 60.39 -40.67
N THR A 2 -28.40 60.39 -40.00
CA THR A 2 -27.19 59.65 -40.36
C THR A 2 -27.09 58.35 -39.56
N ALA A 3 -26.52 57.35 -40.23
CA ALA A 3 -26.31 55.96 -39.82
C ALA A 3 -25.70 55.72 -38.44
N ARG A 4 -25.99 54.53 -37.86
CA ARG A 4 -25.03 53.70 -37.11
C ARG A 4 -25.59 52.27 -36.94
N ARG A 5 -25.07 51.32 -37.72
CA ARG A 5 -25.15 49.86 -37.47
C ARG A 5 -23.86 49.46 -36.76
N ALA A 6 -23.97 48.86 -35.57
CA ALA A 6 -22.85 48.25 -34.87
C ALA A 6 -22.74 46.78 -35.29
N ALA A 7 -21.57 46.40 -35.81
CA ALA A 7 -21.22 45.03 -36.13
C ALA A 7 -20.68 44.32 -34.88
N VAL A 8 -21.28 43.18 -34.51
CA VAL A 8 -20.78 42.27 -33.48
C VAL A 8 -19.89 41.24 -34.18
N GLY A 9 -18.58 41.32 -33.93
CA GLY A 9 -17.60 40.38 -34.44
C GLY A 9 -17.59 39.09 -33.62
N GLY A 10 -18.01 37.98 -34.23
CA GLY A 10 -17.85 36.63 -33.69
C GLY A 10 -16.45 36.09 -34.02
N VAL A 11 -15.67 35.76 -32.99
CA VAL A 11 -14.39 35.06 -33.14
C VAL A 11 -14.63 33.58 -32.85
N HIS A 12 -14.80 32.79 -33.92
CA HIS A 12 -14.80 31.33 -33.85
C HIS A 12 -13.36 30.83 -33.69
N GLY A 13 -12.92 30.63 -32.45
CA GLY A 13 -11.69 29.90 -32.15
C GLY A 13 -11.89 28.42 -32.42
N ALA A 14 -11.39 27.93 -33.55
CA ALA A 14 -11.31 26.51 -33.86
C ALA A 14 -10.33 25.84 -32.87
N GLY A 15 -10.88 25.32 -31.77
CA GLY A 15 -10.16 24.48 -30.82
C GLY A 15 -9.67 23.22 -31.51
N ARG A 16 -8.36 23.16 -31.76
CA ARG A 16 -7.66 21.99 -32.31
C ARG A 16 -7.82 20.85 -31.31
N VAL A 17 -8.78 19.95 -31.55
CA VAL A 17 -8.90 18.69 -30.81
C VAL A 17 -7.63 17.90 -31.11
N THR A 18 -6.67 17.94 -30.19
CA THR A 18 -5.51 17.07 -30.23
C THR A 18 -6.02 15.65 -29.98
N GLU A 19 -6.18 14.91 -31.07
CA GLU A 19 -6.41 13.47 -31.05
C GLU A 19 -5.40 12.85 -30.10
N THR A 20 -5.88 12.48 -28.92
CA THR A 20 -5.04 11.94 -27.87
C THR A 20 -4.69 10.54 -28.34
N ARG A 21 -3.50 10.39 -28.93
CA ARG A 21 -2.92 9.10 -29.37
C ARG A 21 -3.24 8.05 -28.29
N SER A 22 -4.22 7.20 -28.58
CA SER A 22 -4.63 6.11 -27.71
C SER A 22 -3.40 5.25 -27.48
N GLN A 23 -2.87 5.29 -26.25
CA GLN A 23 -1.69 4.53 -25.88
C GLN A 23 -2.02 3.06 -26.05
N HIS A 24 -1.31 2.40 -26.97
CA HIS A 24 -1.61 1.05 -27.45
C HIS A 24 -1.61 0.04 -26.30
N VAL A 25 -2.80 -0.40 -25.87
CA VAL A 25 -2.96 -1.69 -25.20
C VAL A 25 -2.54 -2.74 -26.22
N ARG A 26 -1.40 -3.40 -26.00
CA ARG A 26 -0.99 -4.55 -26.80
C ARG A 26 -1.45 -5.79 -26.07
N ALA A 27 -2.59 -6.34 -26.47
CA ALA A 27 -2.87 -7.73 -26.16
C ALA A 27 -1.84 -8.57 -26.94
N SER A 28 -0.99 -9.32 -26.24
CA SER A 28 -0.21 -10.37 -26.90
C SER A 28 -1.20 -11.45 -27.31
N ALA A 29 -1.40 -11.65 -28.61
CA ALA A 29 -2.27 -12.72 -29.11
C ALA A 29 -1.79 -14.11 -28.66
N ASP A 30 -0.52 -14.21 -28.27
CA ASP A 30 0.10 -15.41 -27.72
C ASP A 30 0.62 -15.12 -26.31
N THR A 31 -0.24 -15.32 -25.30
CA THR A 31 0.30 -15.54 -23.94
C THR A 31 0.86 -16.95 -23.95
N PRO A 32 2.19 -17.15 -23.87
CA PRO A 32 2.75 -18.49 -23.93
C PRO A 32 2.22 -19.30 -22.77
N ALA A 33 1.72 -20.51 -23.06
CA ALA A 33 1.30 -21.45 -22.04
C ALA A 33 2.44 -21.67 -21.03
N ILE A 34 2.11 -21.71 -19.74
CA ILE A 34 3.09 -21.99 -18.69
C ILE A 34 3.56 -23.44 -18.88
N PRO A 35 4.87 -23.70 -19.05
CA PRO A 35 5.33 -25.07 -19.28
C PRO A 35 4.99 -25.99 -18.09
N PRO A 36 4.64 -27.27 -18.32
CA PRO A 36 4.22 -28.20 -17.28
C PRO A 36 5.21 -28.34 -16.12
N GLU A 37 6.51 -28.28 -16.39
CA GLU A 37 7.58 -28.33 -15.38
C GLU A 37 7.53 -27.15 -14.41
N HIS A 38 7.13 -25.96 -14.87
CA HIS A 38 6.93 -24.81 -13.99
C HIS A 38 5.69 -24.99 -13.13
N VAL A 39 4.61 -25.57 -13.66
CA VAL A 39 3.39 -25.87 -12.89
C VAL A 39 3.69 -26.88 -11.79
N ALA A 40 4.34 -27.99 -12.13
CA ALA A 40 4.71 -29.05 -11.20
C ALA A 40 5.62 -28.52 -10.08
N HIS A 41 6.62 -27.70 -10.42
CA HIS A 41 7.51 -27.12 -9.41
C HIS A 41 6.80 -26.12 -8.49
N ARG A 42 5.83 -25.34 -8.99
CA ARG A 42 5.03 -24.42 -8.16
C ARG A 42 4.15 -25.17 -7.16
N GLN A 43 3.52 -26.28 -7.60
CA GLN A 43 2.73 -27.16 -6.73
C GLN A 43 3.61 -27.85 -5.68
N ALA A 44 4.78 -28.35 -6.08
CA ALA A 44 5.74 -28.95 -5.15
C ALA A 44 6.25 -27.92 -4.12
N PHE A 45 6.46 -26.67 -4.53
CA PHE A 45 6.86 -25.59 -3.64
C PHE A 45 5.76 -25.26 -2.62
N GLU A 46 4.51 -25.16 -3.05
CA GLU A 46 3.37 -24.99 -2.14
C GLU A 46 3.36 -26.12 -1.09
N ALA A 47 3.40 -27.39 -1.52
CA ALA A 47 3.43 -28.53 -0.61
C ALA A 47 4.59 -28.44 0.40
N PHE A 48 5.80 -28.14 -0.08
CA PHE A 48 6.97 -27.94 0.78
C PHE A 48 6.72 -26.84 1.83
N VAL A 49 6.18 -25.69 1.42
CA VAL A 49 5.92 -24.58 2.33
C VAL A 49 4.88 -24.95 3.39
N LEU A 50 3.81 -25.66 3.00
CA LEU A 50 2.73 -26.05 3.89
C LEU A 50 3.14 -27.08 4.94
N GLU A 51 4.15 -27.91 4.63
CA GLU A 51 4.63 -29.00 5.49
C GLU A 51 5.89 -28.62 6.27
N HIS A 52 6.88 -28.05 5.59
CA HIS A 52 8.27 -27.97 6.07
C HIS A 52 8.79 -26.55 6.35
N ALA A 53 8.06 -25.49 6.00
CA ALA A 53 8.51 -24.14 6.34
C ALA A 53 8.61 -23.92 7.86
N GLU A 54 9.49 -23.01 8.27
CA GLU A 54 9.61 -22.57 9.67
C GLU A 54 8.23 -22.22 10.26
N PRO A 55 7.87 -22.70 11.47
CA PRO A 55 6.49 -22.63 11.97
C PRO A 55 5.83 -21.26 11.84
N ARG A 56 6.56 -20.20 12.20
CA ARG A 56 6.07 -18.82 12.12
C ARG A 56 5.74 -18.36 10.70
N HIS A 57 6.47 -18.86 9.69
CA HIS A 57 6.23 -18.54 8.28
C HIS A 57 5.17 -19.48 7.69
N ARG A 58 5.20 -20.76 8.06
CA ARG A 58 4.28 -21.79 7.60
C ARG A 58 2.83 -21.43 7.87
N ASP A 59 2.49 -20.95 9.06
CA ASP A 59 1.10 -20.60 9.40
C ASP A 59 0.58 -19.44 8.55
N VAL A 60 1.42 -18.44 8.31
CA VAL A 60 1.08 -17.30 7.45
C VAL A 60 0.95 -17.74 6.00
N LEU A 61 1.91 -18.52 5.50
CA LEU A 61 1.92 -18.97 4.12
C LEU A 61 0.75 -19.91 3.84
N ARG A 62 0.38 -20.77 4.80
CA ARG A 62 -0.84 -21.58 4.74
C ARG A 62 -2.07 -20.71 4.59
N PHE A 63 -2.23 -19.71 5.46
CA PHE A 63 -3.34 -18.77 5.35
C PHE A 63 -3.37 -18.05 3.99
N LEU A 64 -2.21 -17.64 3.45
CA LEU A 64 -2.13 -16.98 2.15
C LEU A 64 -2.48 -17.93 0.99
N TYR A 65 -2.01 -19.17 1.01
CA TYR A 65 -2.38 -20.17 -0.02
C TYR A 65 -3.86 -20.53 0.04
N GLU A 66 -4.44 -20.70 1.23
CA GLU A 66 -5.90 -20.89 1.39
C GLU A 66 -6.70 -19.72 0.78
N ARG A 67 -6.28 -18.48 1.04
CA ARG A 67 -6.90 -17.29 0.44
C ARG A 67 -6.68 -17.23 -1.06
N TRP A 68 -5.49 -17.60 -1.55
CA TRP A 68 -5.21 -17.65 -2.99
C TRP A 68 -6.15 -18.61 -3.70
N HIS A 69 -6.33 -19.84 -3.19
CA HIS A 69 -7.25 -20.83 -3.76
C HIS A 69 -8.69 -20.33 -3.77
N GLU A 70 -9.17 -19.81 -2.62
CA GLU A 70 -10.50 -19.23 -2.51
C GLU A 70 -10.72 -18.10 -3.52
N TYR A 71 -9.77 -17.18 -3.65
CA TYR A 71 -9.86 -16.05 -4.58
C TYR A 71 -9.77 -16.50 -6.03
N ASN A 72 -8.92 -17.48 -6.35
CA ASN A 72 -8.81 -18.04 -7.70
C ASN A 72 -10.14 -18.65 -8.13
N GLU A 73 -10.74 -19.50 -7.30
CA GLU A 73 -12.05 -20.08 -7.57
C GLU A 73 -13.14 -19.02 -7.70
N ARG A 74 -13.24 -18.13 -6.70
CA ARG A 74 -14.36 -17.17 -6.58
C ARG A 74 -14.30 -16.03 -7.60
N PHE A 75 -13.12 -15.48 -7.84
CA PHE A 75 -12.96 -14.26 -8.63
C PHE A 75 -12.37 -14.52 -10.01
N PHE A 76 -11.48 -15.51 -10.14
CA PHE A 76 -10.77 -15.79 -11.38
C PHE A 76 -11.22 -17.10 -12.04
N THR A 77 -12.32 -17.71 -11.57
CA THR A 77 -12.93 -18.94 -12.11
C THR A 77 -11.96 -20.12 -12.22
N GLY A 78 -10.97 -20.19 -11.32
CA GLY A 78 -9.95 -21.22 -11.29
C GLY A 78 -8.92 -21.14 -12.43
N GLN A 79 -8.85 -20.02 -13.17
CA GLN A 79 -7.96 -19.90 -14.34
C GLN A 79 -6.49 -19.65 -13.97
N LEU A 80 -6.19 -19.21 -12.75
CA LEU A 80 -4.81 -18.96 -12.33
C LEU A 80 -4.10 -20.25 -11.96
N VAL A 81 -2.79 -20.30 -12.24
CA VAL A 81 -1.92 -21.38 -11.76
C VAL A 81 -1.36 -21.00 -10.38
N VAL A 82 -1.17 -21.93 -9.46
CA VAL A 82 -0.66 -21.62 -8.10
C VAL A 82 0.71 -20.97 -8.13
N PRO A 83 0.96 -19.72 -7.66
CA PRO A 83 2.27 -19.05 -7.74
C PRO A 83 3.24 -19.45 -6.62
N TYR A 84 4.51 -19.06 -6.76
CA TYR A 84 5.40 -18.99 -5.61
C TYR A 84 4.96 -17.81 -4.74
N ILE A 85 4.34 -18.07 -3.60
CA ILE A 85 4.02 -17.04 -2.60
C ILE A 85 5.17 -16.98 -1.61
N LEU A 86 5.87 -15.84 -1.55
CA LEU A 86 7.00 -15.64 -0.66
C LEU A 86 6.74 -14.52 0.34
N LEU A 87 7.19 -14.73 1.57
CA LEU A 87 7.39 -13.64 2.53
C LEU A 87 8.76 -13.02 2.29
N ALA A 88 8.83 -12.04 1.39
CA ALA A 88 10.06 -11.39 0.97
C ALA A 88 9.85 -9.91 0.66
N GLU A 89 10.94 -9.13 0.66
CA GLU A 89 10.86 -7.72 0.30
C GLU A 89 10.51 -7.54 -1.19
N PRO A 90 9.46 -6.76 -1.51
CA PRO A 90 9.12 -6.41 -2.89
C PRO A 90 10.23 -5.61 -3.59
N LYS A 91 10.16 -5.50 -4.91
CA LYS A 91 11.17 -4.77 -5.72
C LYS A 91 11.31 -3.30 -5.31
N MET A 92 10.21 -2.67 -4.91
CA MET A 92 10.20 -1.26 -4.51
C MET A 92 10.05 -1.13 -2.98
N PRO A 93 10.84 -0.28 -2.31
CA PRO A 93 10.78 -0.11 -0.85
C PRO A 93 9.41 0.35 -0.32
N SER A 94 8.61 1.01 -1.15
CA SER A 94 7.27 1.50 -0.79
C SER A 94 6.14 0.51 -1.08
N ALA A 95 6.42 -0.57 -1.82
CA ALA A 95 5.42 -1.57 -2.19
C ALA A 95 5.15 -2.55 -1.05
N LEU A 96 3.88 -2.98 -0.92
CA LEU A 96 3.43 -3.91 0.12
C LEU A 96 3.51 -5.37 -0.35
N GLY A 97 3.37 -5.58 -1.65
CA GLY A 97 3.64 -6.81 -2.36
C GLY A 97 4.06 -6.50 -3.79
N ASP A 98 4.44 -7.53 -4.54
CA ASP A 98 4.52 -7.46 -6.00
C ASP A 98 4.30 -8.83 -6.65
N CYS A 99 3.76 -8.82 -7.86
CA CYS A 99 3.70 -9.97 -8.77
C CYS A 99 4.76 -9.84 -9.88
N ALA A 100 5.65 -10.82 -9.99
CA ALA A 100 6.68 -10.88 -11.00
C ALA A 100 6.45 -12.07 -11.97
N PRO A 101 6.52 -11.85 -13.30
CA PRO A 101 6.33 -12.94 -14.28
C PRO A 101 7.45 -13.98 -14.24
N VAL A 102 8.61 -13.61 -13.71
CA VAL A 102 9.77 -14.49 -13.48
C VAL A 102 10.22 -14.32 -12.03
N SER A 103 10.36 -15.44 -11.32
CA SER A 103 10.83 -15.52 -9.94
C SER A 103 12.30 -15.16 -9.83
N GLY A 104 12.77 -14.87 -8.61
CA GLY A 104 14.19 -14.60 -8.33
C GLY A 104 15.15 -15.76 -8.67
N PHE A 105 14.64 -16.96 -8.96
CA PHE A 105 15.41 -18.14 -9.36
C PHE A 105 15.05 -18.64 -10.77
N GLY A 106 14.37 -17.82 -11.58
CA GLY A 106 14.13 -18.11 -13.00
C GLY A 106 12.87 -18.92 -13.34
N ALA A 107 12.02 -19.24 -12.35
CA ALA A 107 10.75 -19.91 -12.61
C ALA A 107 9.63 -18.90 -12.96
N ARG A 108 8.52 -19.35 -13.56
CA ARG A 108 7.38 -18.47 -13.89
C ARG A 108 6.53 -18.12 -12.67
N SER A 109 6.08 -16.87 -12.61
CA SER A 109 5.07 -16.33 -11.68
C SER A 109 5.39 -16.43 -10.19
N GLN A 110 5.70 -15.29 -9.58
CA GLN A 110 5.99 -15.15 -8.16
C GLN A 110 5.20 -13.98 -7.58
N ILE A 111 4.60 -14.19 -6.41
CA ILE A 111 4.01 -13.13 -5.60
C ILE A 111 4.84 -12.99 -4.33
N ARG A 112 5.35 -11.79 -4.06
CA ARG A 112 5.99 -11.47 -2.77
C ARG A 112 5.06 -10.63 -1.92
N ILE A 113 4.94 -10.99 -0.66
CA ILE A 113 4.24 -10.20 0.36
C ILE A 113 5.28 -9.74 1.38
N ARG A 114 5.32 -8.43 1.66
CA ARG A 114 6.30 -7.84 2.56
C ARG A 114 6.16 -8.43 3.98
N PRO A 115 7.18 -9.06 4.57
CA PRO A 115 7.06 -9.70 5.89
C PRO A 115 6.63 -8.72 7.00
N SER A 116 7.07 -7.47 6.90
CA SER A 116 6.77 -6.46 7.92
C SER A 116 5.29 -6.10 8.03
N ILE A 117 4.46 -6.30 6.99
CA ILE A 117 3.00 -6.05 7.12
C ILE A 117 2.30 -7.18 7.88
N VAL A 118 2.82 -8.40 7.78
CA VAL A 118 2.30 -9.58 8.48
C VAL A 118 2.74 -9.57 9.95
N PHE A 119 4.01 -9.28 10.19
CA PHE A 119 4.62 -9.38 11.52
C PHE A 119 4.57 -8.08 12.33
N GLY A 120 3.93 -7.03 11.82
CA GLY A 120 3.70 -5.78 12.54
C GLY A 120 4.84 -4.76 12.44
N GLY A 121 5.94 -5.06 11.75
CA GLY A 121 7.06 -4.13 11.58
C GLY A 121 6.79 -2.98 10.60
N HIS A 122 5.77 -3.08 9.74
CA HIS A 122 5.58 -2.11 8.66
C HIS A 122 4.92 -0.83 9.14
N PRO A 123 5.29 0.33 8.57
CA PRO A 123 4.66 1.60 8.87
C PRO A 123 3.17 1.79 8.62
N LEU A 124 2.43 0.78 8.19
CA LEU A 124 0.98 0.88 7.99
C LEU A 124 0.21 0.01 8.95
N VAL A 125 0.89 -0.77 9.79
CA VAL A 125 0.24 -1.73 10.67
C VAL A 125 0.67 -1.52 12.13
N ARG A 126 -0.19 -1.94 13.05
CA ARG A 126 0.10 -2.02 14.49
C ARG A 126 0.72 -3.37 14.82
N SER A 127 1.76 -3.36 15.65
CA SER A 127 2.37 -4.56 16.23
C SER A 127 1.51 -5.14 17.37
N GLY A 128 1.76 -6.41 17.71
CA GLY A 128 1.12 -7.09 18.85
C GLY A 128 0.11 -8.16 18.43
N ALA A 129 -0.17 -9.08 19.36
CA ALA A 129 -1.07 -10.21 19.13
C ALA A 129 -2.52 -9.77 18.84
N ALA A 130 -3.00 -8.72 19.51
CA ALA A 130 -4.35 -8.19 19.34
C ALA A 130 -4.66 -7.71 17.90
N PHE A 131 -3.64 -7.40 17.10
CA PHE A 131 -3.80 -6.93 15.72
C PHE A 131 -3.42 -8.00 14.69
N ALA A 132 -3.08 -9.24 15.12
CA ALA A 132 -2.58 -10.27 14.22
C ALA A 132 -3.59 -10.65 13.13
N GLU A 133 -4.86 -10.85 13.50
CA GLU A 133 -5.91 -11.17 12.55
C GLU A 133 -6.13 -10.04 11.52
N GLY A 134 -6.20 -8.79 12.00
CA GLY A 134 -6.35 -7.63 11.12
C GLY A 134 -5.19 -7.45 10.14
N ARG A 135 -3.95 -7.77 10.57
CA ARG A 135 -2.78 -7.79 9.67
C ARG A 135 -2.87 -8.89 8.63
N LEU A 136 -3.36 -10.08 8.99
CA LEU A 136 -3.58 -11.16 8.03
C LEU A 136 -4.67 -10.80 7.00
N ARG A 137 -5.77 -10.15 7.42
CA ARG A 137 -6.78 -9.60 6.49
C ARG A 137 -6.18 -8.57 5.53
N PHE A 138 -5.29 -7.71 6.03
CA PHE A 138 -4.58 -6.74 5.20
C PHE A 138 -3.61 -7.41 4.21
N ALA A 139 -2.86 -8.42 4.66
CA ALA A 139 -1.99 -9.20 3.79
C ALA A 139 -2.76 -9.98 2.72
N ALA A 140 -3.95 -10.52 3.03
CA ALA A 140 -4.83 -11.16 2.06
C ALA A 140 -5.35 -10.17 1.00
N ASP A 141 -5.63 -8.92 1.37
CA ASP A 141 -6.00 -7.88 0.41
C ASP A 141 -4.82 -7.46 -0.48
N VAL A 142 -3.60 -7.41 0.06
CA VAL A 142 -2.38 -7.23 -0.76
C VAL A 142 -2.21 -8.41 -1.71
N LEU A 143 -2.41 -9.65 -1.25
CA LEU A 143 -2.40 -10.83 -2.11
C LEU A 143 -3.43 -10.72 -3.24
N LEU A 144 -4.68 -10.33 -2.94
CA LEU A 144 -5.73 -10.17 -3.95
C LEU A 144 -5.35 -9.10 -4.99
N HIS A 145 -4.70 -8.01 -4.59
CA HIS A 145 -4.13 -7.03 -5.53
C HIS A 145 -3.12 -7.67 -6.48
N GLU A 146 -2.17 -8.44 -5.94
CA GLU A 146 -1.14 -9.12 -6.74
C GLU A 146 -1.72 -10.21 -7.64
N MET A 147 -2.83 -10.86 -7.24
CA MET A 147 -3.54 -11.83 -8.09
C MET A 147 -4.19 -11.18 -9.32
N VAL A 148 -4.59 -9.91 -9.27
CA VAL A 148 -5.04 -9.18 -10.47
C VAL A 148 -3.88 -8.99 -11.46
N HIS A 149 -2.67 -8.69 -10.97
CA HIS A 149 -1.48 -8.69 -11.83
C HIS A 149 -1.20 -10.07 -12.40
N GLN A 150 -1.27 -11.11 -11.57
CA GLN A 150 -1.10 -12.50 -12.02
C GLN A 150 -2.10 -12.86 -13.12
N TYR A 151 -3.37 -12.51 -12.95
CA TYR A 151 -4.42 -12.73 -13.94
C TYR A 151 -4.10 -12.07 -15.27
N HIS A 152 -3.64 -10.83 -15.25
CA HIS A 152 -3.27 -10.17 -16.49
C HIS A 152 -2.04 -10.81 -17.15
N GLN A 153 -1.06 -11.26 -16.36
CA GLN A 153 0.14 -11.94 -16.84
C GLN A 153 -0.13 -13.33 -17.42
N GLU A 154 -0.97 -14.14 -16.77
CA GLU A 154 -1.17 -15.55 -17.10
C GLU A 154 -2.36 -15.80 -18.03
N VAL A 155 -3.42 -15.01 -17.93
CA VAL A 155 -4.68 -15.27 -18.64
C VAL A 155 -4.89 -14.30 -19.80
N THR A 156 -4.79 -13.00 -19.53
CA THR A 156 -5.18 -12.00 -20.55
C THR A 156 -4.04 -11.63 -21.50
N GLY A 157 -2.78 -11.80 -21.08
CA GLY A 157 -1.61 -11.33 -21.82
C GLY A 157 -1.50 -9.81 -21.94
N VAL A 158 -2.34 -9.05 -21.23
CA VAL A 158 -2.38 -7.60 -21.29
C VAL A 158 -1.37 -7.01 -20.32
N THR A 159 -0.48 -6.15 -20.82
CA THR A 159 0.41 -5.33 -19.99
C THR A 159 0.11 -3.85 -20.18
N GLU A 160 0.25 -3.07 -19.10
CA GLU A 160 -0.05 -1.64 -19.08
C GLU A 160 1.15 -0.83 -18.54
N ASP A 161 2.31 -0.95 -19.21
CA ASP A 161 3.59 -0.39 -18.76
C ASP A 161 3.53 1.13 -18.51
N SER A 162 2.77 1.86 -19.33
CA SER A 162 2.58 3.32 -19.19
C SER A 162 1.82 3.74 -17.91
N TYR A 163 1.27 2.76 -17.20
CA TYR A 163 0.56 2.90 -15.93
C TYR A 163 1.21 2.11 -14.80
N SER A 164 2.43 1.62 -15.00
CA SER A 164 3.14 0.76 -14.04
C SER A 164 2.32 -0.48 -13.64
N GLY A 165 1.53 -1.01 -14.58
CA GLY A 165 0.64 -2.15 -14.35
C GLY A 165 -0.73 -1.80 -13.77
N HIS A 166 -1.03 -0.52 -13.49
CA HIS A 166 -2.30 -0.08 -12.90
C HIS A 166 -3.13 0.79 -13.86
N GLY A 167 -3.31 0.31 -15.09
CA GLY A 167 -4.04 1.02 -16.13
C GLY A 167 -5.55 0.73 -16.13
N PRO A 168 -6.26 1.15 -17.19
CA PRO A 168 -7.69 0.88 -17.35
C PRO A 168 -8.10 -0.58 -17.17
N VAL A 169 -7.34 -1.52 -17.75
CA VAL A 169 -7.71 -2.95 -17.70
C VAL A 169 -7.58 -3.50 -16.29
N PHE A 170 -6.48 -3.17 -15.59
CA PHE A 170 -6.31 -3.51 -14.18
C PHE A 170 -7.43 -2.92 -13.31
N ARG A 171 -7.76 -1.63 -13.51
CA ARG A 171 -8.85 -0.95 -12.80
C ARG A 171 -10.18 -1.67 -13.01
N ASP A 172 -10.49 -2.04 -14.24
CA ASP A 172 -11.79 -2.67 -14.57
C ASP A 172 -11.93 -4.03 -13.88
N GLU A 173 -10.84 -4.79 -13.81
CA GLU A 173 -10.80 -6.04 -13.07
C GLU A 173 -10.93 -5.83 -11.55
N CYS A 174 -10.25 -4.82 -10.97
CA CYS A 174 -10.46 -4.41 -9.58
C CYS A 174 -11.92 -4.02 -9.31
N ASN A 175 -12.56 -3.27 -10.22
CA ASN A 175 -13.95 -2.85 -10.05
C ASN A 175 -14.94 -4.01 -10.20
N ARG A 176 -14.67 -4.97 -11.10
CA ARG A 176 -15.46 -6.19 -11.25
C ARG A 176 -15.43 -7.01 -9.97
N ILE A 177 -14.25 -7.26 -9.42
CA ILE A 177 -14.09 -7.99 -8.15
C ILE A 177 -14.64 -7.17 -6.97
N GLY A 178 -14.39 -5.86 -6.97
CA GLY A 178 -14.90 -4.91 -5.98
C GLY A 178 -16.42 -4.95 -5.87
N ALA A 179 -17.14 -4.99 -6.99
CA ALA A 179 -18.59 -5.12 -7.01
C ALA A 179 -19.06 -6.43 -6.33
N LEU A 180 -18.38 -7.55 -6.58
CA LEU A 180 -18.67 -8.84 -5.93
C LEU A 180 -18.39 -8.83 -4.41
N LEU A 181 -17.51 -7.94 -3.96
CA LEU A 181 -17.15 -7.72 -2.56
C LEU A 181 -17.99 -6.60 -1.90
N GLY A 182 -18.87 -5.92 -2.64
CA GLY A 182 -19.61 -4.75 -2.16
C GLY A 182 -18.72 -3.52 -1.91
N LEU A 183 -17.60 -3.39 -2.62
CA LEU A 183 -16.65 -2.29 -2.48
C LEU A 183 -16.95 -1.13 -3.45
N PRO A 184 -16.70 0.12 -3.04
CA PRO A 184 -16.75 1.28 -3.93
C PRO A 184 -15.81 1.16 -5.13
N PRO A 185 -16.13 1.82 -6.26
CA PRO A 185 -15.28 1.80 -7.45
C PRO A 185 -13.98 2.58 -7.23
N VAL A 186 -12.94 2.18 -7.97
CA VAL A 186 -11.65 2.84 -8.06
C VAL A 186 -11.39 3.37 -9.47
N ARG A 187 -10.54 4.40 -9.57
CA ARG A 187 -10.01 4.93 -10.83
C ARG A 187 -8.66 4.30 -11.18
N THR A 188 -8.15 4.63 -12.37
CA THR A 188 -6.76 4.30 -12.74
C THR A 188 -5.75 5.05 -11.84
N CYS A 189 -4.46 4.70 -11.93
CA CYS A 189 -3.44 5.30 -11.08
C CYS A 189 -3.32 6.84 -11.21
N LYS A 190 -3.70 7.40 -12.37
CA LYS A 190 -3.65 8.85 -12.65
C LYS A 190 -5.01 9.50 -12.38
N ALA A 191 -5.04 10.53 -11.53
CA ALA A 191 -6.24 11.31 -11.23
C ALA A 191 -6.61 12.23 -12.41
N ARG A 192 -7.54 11.82 -13.28
CA ARG A 192 -7.95 12.56 -14.47
C ARG A 192 -9.44 12.40 -14.74
N GLY A 193 -10.02 13.38 -15.45
CA GLY A 193 -11.40 13.33 -15.91
C GLY A 193 -12.42 13.36 -14.77
N ARG A 194 -13.61 12.82 -15.04
CA ARG A 194 -14.75 12.80 -14.10
C ARG A 194 -14.51 11.93 -12.86
N ASP A 195 -13.63 10.94 -12.97
CA ASP A 195 -13.37 9.96 -11.91
C ASP A 195 -12.17 10.35 -11.03
N ARG A 196 -11.61 11.56 -11.19
CA ARG A 196 -10.36 11.99 -10.53
C ARG A 196 -10.41 11.89 -9.00
N ASP A 197 -11.60 12.06 -8.43
CA ASP A 197 -11.84 12.09 -6.99
C ASP A 197 -12.05 10.67 -6.40
N LEU A 198 -12.16 9.64 -7.25
CA LEU A 198 -12.20 8.25 -6.78
C LEU A 198 -10.83 7.80 -6.25
N PRO A 199 -10.79 6.79 -5.37
CA PRO A 199 -9.54 6.17 -4.92
C PRO A 199 -8.79 5.48 -6.07
N SER A 200 -7.46 5.43 -6.00
CA SER A 200 -6.60 4.81 -7.02
C SER A 200 -6.64 3.27 -6.96
N CYS A 201 -6.73 2.58 -8.10
CA CYS A 201 -6.60 1.11 -8.16
C CYS A 201 -5.22 0.60 -7.72
N SER A 202 -4.17 1.42 -7.74
CA SER A 202 -2.84 1.05 -7.22
C SER A 202 -2.82 0.70 -5.72
N HIS A 203 -3.90 1.01 -5.01
CA HIS A 203 -4.07 0.70 -3.59
C HIS A 203 -5.34 -0.14 -3.32
N TRP A 204 -6.00 -0.62 -4.37
CA TRP A 204 -7.15 -1.51 -4.21
C TRP A 204 -6.71 -2.89 -3.70
N PRO A 205 -7.49 -3.60 -2.87
CA PRO A 205 -8.79 -3.21 -2.32
C PRO A 205 -8.70 -2.38 -1.04
N HIS A 206 -7.51 -2.25 -0.43
CA HIS A 206 -7.40 -1.75 0.94
C HIS A 206 -7.77 -0.28 1.13
N ASN A 207 -7.67 0.53 0.09
CA ASN A 207 -8.11 1.93 0.13
C ASN A 207 -9.62 2.13 0.01
N VAL A 208 -10.39 1.07 -0.23
CA VAL A 208 -11.86 1.10 -0.34
C VAL A 208 -12.55 0.13 0.62
N ARG A 209 -11.80 -0.55 1.50
CA ARG A 209 -12.39 -1.37 2.57
C ARG A 209 -13.08 -0.49 3.63
N PRO A 210 -14.14 -0.99 4.29
CA PRO A 210 -14.68 -0.37 5.48
C PRO A 210 -13.59 -0.16 6.56
N PRO A 211 -13.64 0.94 7.35
CA PRO A 211 -12.58 1.26 8.32
C PRO A 211 -12.34 0.18 9.39
N ASP A 212 -13.35 -0.60 9.73
CA ASP A 212 -13.34 -1.67 10.74
C ASP A 212 -12.91 -3.03 10.18
N TYR A 213 -12.81 -3.19 8.86
CA TYR A 213 -12.50 -4.45 8.20
C TYR A 213 -11.19 -5.09 8.70
N TYR A 214 -10.17 -4.26 8.95
CA TYR A 214 -8.86 -4.68 9.46
C TYR A 214 -8.76 -4.69 10.98
N LEU A 215 -9.86 -4.57 11.72
CA LEU A 215 -9.88 -4.69 13.18
C LEU A 215 -8.88 -3.74 13.87
N GLY A 216 -8.73 -2.52 13.34
CA GLY A 216 -7.80 -1.51 13.86
C GLY A 216 -6.31 -1.78 13.61
N ALA A 217 -5.97 -2.86 12.89
CA ALA A 217 -4.58 -3.23 12.61
C ALA A 217 -3.90 -2.27 11.64
N VAL A 218 -4.64 -1.68 10.68
CA VAL A 218 -4.10 -0.74 9.69
C VAL A 218 -4.21 0.69 10.20
N VAL A 219 -3.13 1.46 10.08
CA VAL A 219 -3.06 2.86 10.50
C VAL A 219 -3.00 3.76 9.28
N GLU A 220 -3.87 4.77 9.24
CA GLU A 220 -3.83 5.79 8.20
C GLU A 220 -2.48 6.54 8.25
N ARG A 221 -1.83 6.75 7.09
CA ARG A 221 -0.48 7.37 7.04
C ARG A 221 -0.42 8.73 7.74
N SER A 222 -1.46 9.54 7.56
CA SER A 222 -1.64 10.84 8.20
C SER A 222 -1.64 10.70 9.73
N ARG A 223 -2.50 9.81 10.24
CA ARG A 223 -2.62 9.49 11.65
C ARG A 223 -1.32 8.92 12.22
N ARG A 224 -0.63 8.04 11.50
CA ARG A 224 0.62 7.47 12.00
C ARG A 224 1.76 8.47 12.03
N ARG A 225 1.82 9.42 11.09
CA ARG A 225 2.79 10.52 11.16
C ARG A 225 2.57 11.33 12.45
N LEU A 226 1.32 11.58 12.82
CA LEU A 226 0.98 12.25 14.08
C LEU A 226 1.33 11.39 15.31
N GLU A 227 0.99 10.10 15.30
CA GLU A 227 1.31 9.17 16.40
C GLU A 227 2.83 9.01 16.60
N LEU A 228 3.60 8.84 15.51
CA LEU A 228 5.06 8.79 15.56
C LEU A 228 5.64 10.10 16.06
N SER A 229 5.12 11.24 15.59
CA SER A 229 5.56 12.53 16.09
C SER A 229 5.29 12.67 17.58
N ALA A 230 4.12 12.26 18.06
CA ALA A 230 3.77 12.31 19.48
C ALA A 230 4.65 11.38 20.32
N ALA A 231 4.92 10.15 19.85
CA ALA A 231 5.80 9.20 20.52
C ALA A 231 7.25 9.71 20.58
N THR A 232 7.76 10.28 19.49
CA THR A 232 9.09 10.90 19.46
C THR A 232 9.16 12.09 20.43
N ILE A 233 8.13 12.94 20.46
CA ILE A 233 8.03 14.05 21.43
C ILE A 233 8.04 13.50 22.87
N ALA A 234 7.25 12.47 23.16
CA ALA A 234 7.19 11.87 24.50
C ALA A 234 8.54 11.26 24.92
N ALA A 235 9.24 10.56 24.02
CA ALA A 235 10.57 10.02 24.28
C ALA A 235 11.60 11.12 24.56
N ALA A 236 11.56 12.22 23.79
CA ALA A 236 12.43 13.36 24.01
C ALA A 236 12.15 14.04 25.37
N LEU A 237 10.88 14.18 25.75
CA LEU A 237 10.48 14.72 27.06
C LEU A 237 10.92 13.81 28.21
N ALA A 238 10.83 12.49 28.06
CA ALA A 238 11.30 11.54 29.05
C ALA A 238 12.83 11.61 29.22
N ALA A 239 13.59 11.66 28.12
CA ALA A 239 15.05 11.82 28.16
C ALA A 239 15.48 13.14 28.81
N ASP A 240 14.79 14.26 28.52
CA ASP A 240 15.05 15.54 29.18
C ASP A 240 14.72 15.50 30.68
N ALA A 241 13.63 14.85 31.08
CA ALA A 241 13.29 14.65 32.49
C ALA A 241 14.37 13.82 33.23
N GLU A 242 14.86 12.74 32.62
CA GLU A 242 15.96 11.93 33.17
C GLU A 242 17.25 12.74 33.32
N LEU A 243 17.60 13.55 32.31
CA LEU A 243 18.76 14.43 32.37
C LEU A 243 18.64 15.47 33.48
N ARG A 244 17.46 16.10 33.63
CA ARG A 244 17.19 17.04 34.73
C ARG A 244 17.33 16.39 36.09
N LEU A 245 16.80 15.18 36.26
CA LEU A 245 16.96 14.39 37.49
C LEU A 245 18.42 14.02 37.76
N ALA A 246 19.20 13.68 36.73
CA ALA A 246 20.63 13.39 36.86
C ALA A 246 21.42 14.65 37.29
N VAL A 247 21.12 15.80 36.70
CA VAL A 247 21.72 17.09 37.08
C VAL A 247 21.34 17.47 38.52
N ALA A 248 20.07 17.27 38.91
CA ALA A 248 19.60 17.49 40.27
C ALA A 248 20.35 16.64 41.30
N ARG A 249 20.50 15.34 41.04
CA ARG A 249 21.28 14.44 41.89
C ARG A 249 22.73 14.91 42.04
N LYS A 250 23.41 15.20 40.92
CA LYS A 250 24.82 15.65 40.93
C LYS A 250 25.03 16.99 41.64
N ARG A 251 24.03 17.89 41.64
CA ARG A 251 24.08 19.15 42.39
C ARG A 251 23.85 18.95 43.87
N ALA A 252 22.88 18.11 44.24
CA ALA A 252 22.63 17.75 45.64
C ALA A 252 23.88 17.12 46.29
N GLU A 253 24.56 16.22 45.57
CA GLU A 253 25.85 15.63 45.99
C GLU A 253 26.95 16.67 46.23
N ARG A 254 26.86 17.85 45.59
CA ARG A 254 27.80 18.96 45.73
C ARG A 254 27.37 20.00 46.76
N GLY A 255 26.25 19.80 47.45
CA GLY A 255 25.69 20.78 48.40
C GLY A 255 25.19 22.07 47.73
N ILE A 256 24.93 22.06 46.42
CA ILE A 256 24.46 23.23 45.68
C ILE A 256 22.93 23.25 45.76
N ALA A 257 22.37 24.22 46.49
CA ALA A 257 20.93 24.42 46.58
C ALA A 257 20.32 24.75 45.20
N TRP A 258 19.13 24.22 44.92
CA TRP A 258 18.40 24.56 43.71
C TRP A 258 17.92 26.02 43.84
N PRO A 259 18.18 26.90 42.86
CA PRO A 259 17.50 28.19 42.83
C PRO A 259 15.99 27.94 42.78
N ASP A 260 15.20 28.75 43.49
CA ASP A 260 13.75 28.62 43.50
C ASP A 260 13.23 28.65 42.05
N VAL A 261 12.47 27.63 41.67
CA VAL A 261 11.96 27.45 40.30
C VAL A 261 11.09 28.65 39.88
N SER A 262 10.49 29.32 40.87
CA SER A 262 9.76 30.59 40.75
C SER A 262 10.63 31.73 40.20
N GLU A 263 11.92 31.75 40.55
CA GLU A 263 12.88 32.83 40.25
C GLU A 263 13.47 32.68 38.83
N LEU A 264 13.69 31.44 38.39
CA LEU A 264 14.12 31.12 37.02
C LEU A 264 13.01 31.36 35.98
N ALA A 265 11.74 31.16 36.33
CA ALA A 265 10.62 31.43 35.43
C ALA A 265 10.43 32.94 35.20
N ARG A 266 10.65 33.79 36.22
CA ARG A 266 10.53 35.26 36.10
C ARG A 266 11.59 35.86 35.17
N THR A 267 12.84 35.42 35.30
CA THR A 267 13.96 35.94 34.48
C THR A 267 13.87 35.58 32.99
N HIS A 268 13.17 34.50 32.62
CA HIS A 268 12.94 34.16 31.22
C HIS A 268 11.76 34.92 30.59
N ILE A 269 10.72 35.26 31.36
CA ILE A 269 9.60 36.08 30.88
C ILE A 269 10.06 37.53 30.66
N GLU A 270 10.88 38.09 31.55
CA GLU A 270 11.36 39.48 31.44
C GLU A 270 12.31 39.71 30.25
N ARG A 271 13.09 38.69 29.84
CA ARG A 271 14.01 38.79 28.69
C ARG A 271 13.36 38.52 27.32
N GLY A 272 12.14 37.97 27.30
CA GLY A 272 11.43 37.67 26.05
C GLY A 272 10.49 38.78 25.56
N VAL A 273 10.36 39.88 26.30
CA VAL A 273 9.43 40.99 26.02
C VAL A 273 10.14 42.23 25.44
N GLU A 274 11.47 42.26 25.45
CA GLU A 274 12.27 43.38 24.91
C GLU A 274 12.89 43.13 23.51
N SER A 275 12.48 42.07 22.81
CA SER A 275 12.91 41.74 21.45
C SER A 275 11.73 41.51 20.52
#